data_AF-A0ABD6BAU3-F1
#
_entry.id   AF-A0ABD6BAU3-F1
#
_cell.length_a   1.000
_cell.length_b   1.000
_cell.length_c   1.000
_cell.angle_alpha   90.00
_cell.angle_beta   90.00
_cell.angle_gamma   90.00
#
_symmetry.space_group_name_H-M   'P 1'
#
loop_
_entity.id
_entity.type
_entity.pdbx_description
1 polymer ?
#
loop_
_entity_poly.entity_id
_entity_poly.type
_entity_poly.pdbx_seq_one_letter_code
_entity_poly.pdbx_strand_id
1 'polypeptide(L)' 'MSDFDTYDCVECSTTFRAYPDANATAGPYCSPTCEIEAKDLA' A
#
# COMPACT_ATOMS: atom_id res chain seq x y z
N MET A 1 18.55 11.86 0.01
CA MET A 1 17.17 11.71 -0.49
C MET A 1 16.59 10.54 0.29
N SER A 2 15.35 10.64 0.79
CA SER A 2 14.74 9.58 1.61
C SER A 2 14.76 8.28 0.82
N ASP A 3 15.22 7.18 1.41
CA ASP A 3 15.15 5.87 0.75
C ASP A 3 13.69 5.36 0.62
N PHE A 4 12.76 6.04 1.28
CA PHE A 4 11.33 5.76 1.25
C PHE A 4 10.57 6.82 0.45
N ASP A 5 9.66 6.34 -0.39
CA ASP A 5 8.64 7.13 -1.07
C ASP A 5 7.29 7.03 -0.33
N THR A 6 6.43 8.02 -0.54
CA THR A 6 5.09 8.07 0.05
C THR A 6 4.05 7.62 -0.99
N TYR A 7 3.15 6.74 -0.58
CA TYR A 7 2.09 6.15 -1.39
C TYR A 7 0.75 6.31 -0.68
N ASP A 8 -0.33 6.41 -1.47
CA ASP A 8 -1.70 6.47 -0.96
C ASP A 8 -2.38 5.12 -1.09
N CYS A 9 -2.97 4.64 0.01
CA CYS A 9 -3.80 3.44 -0.01
C CYS A 9 -5.18 3.75 -0.60
N VAL A 10 -5.57 3.03 -1.64
CA VAL A 10 -6.87 3.23 -2.29
C VAL A 10 -8.05 2.79 -1.40
N GLU A 11 -7.82 1.82 -0.51
CA GLU A 11 -8.91 1.28 0.33
C GLU A 11 -9.23 2.22 1.50
N CYS A 12 -8.24 2.54 2.33
CA CYS A 12 -8.46 3.31 3.56
C CYS A 12 -8.06 4.78 3.45
N SER A 13 -7.63 5.25 2.26
CA SER A 13 -7.19 6.63 2.00
C SER A 13 -6.06 7.10 2.93
N THR A 14 -5.27 6.16 3.47
CA THR A 14 -4.11 6.49 4.32
C THR A 14 -2.84 6.58 3.50
N THR A 15 -1.97 7.53 3.86
CA THR A 15 -0.62 7.64 3.29
C THR A 15 0.33 6.71 4.04
N PHE A 16 1.11 5.91 3.31
CA PHE A 16 2.16 5.07 3.88
C PHE A 16 3.50 5.30 3.18
N ARG A 17 4.60 5.00 3.88
CA ARG A 17 5.96 5.13 3.33
C ARG A 17 6.57 3.75 3.12
N ALA A 18 7.11 3.52 1.93
CA ALA A 18 7.73 2.25 1.57
C ALA A 18 8.92 2.48 0.64
N TYR A 19 9.83 1.51 0.59
CA TYR A 19 10.86 1.52 -0.44
C TYR A 19 10.22 1.33 -1.82
N PRO A 20 10.72 2.00 -2.88
CA PRO A 20 10.15 1.88 -4.22
C PRO A 20 10.10 0.44 -4.76
N ASP A 21 11.03 -0.40 -4.30
CA ASP A 21 11.18 -1.81 -4.66
C ASP A 21 10.56 -2.79 -3.65
N ALA A 22 9.89 -2.29 -2.60
CA ALA A 22 9.24 -3.14 -1.62
C ALA A 22 8.00 -3.82 -2.23
N ASN A 23 7.68 -5.04 -1.78
CA ASN A 23 6.48 -5.73 -2.24
C ASN A 23 5.18 -4.95 -1.93
N ALA A 24 5.20 -4.08 -0.92
CA ALA A 24 4.08 -3.19 -0.60
C ALA A 24 3.79 -2.13 -1.69
N THR A 25 4.74 -1.82 -2.57
CA THR A 25 4.52 -0.91 -3.71
C THR A 25 4.06 -1.64 -4.97
N ALA A 26 4.00 -2.98 -4.96
CA ALA A 26 3.47 -3.76 -6.07
C ALA A 26 1.95 -3.57 -6.27
N GLY A 27 1.26 -3.03 -5.25
CA GLY A 27 -0.16 -2.70 -5.30
C GLY A 27 -0.48 -1.38 -4.60
N PRO A 28 -1.70 -0.85 -4.80
CA PRO A 28 -2.13 0.42 -4.22
C PRO A 28 -2.66 0.28 -2.79
N TYR A 29 -2.21 -0.73 -2.04
CA TYR A 29 -2.73 -1.08 -0.72
C TYR A 29 -1.63 -1.02 0.34
N CYS A 30 -1.91 -0.37 1.48
CA CYS A 30 -0.94 -0.24 2.56
C CYS A 30 -0.74 -1.52 3.37
N SER A 31 -1.64 -2.50 3.25
CA SER A 31 -1.58 -3.76 3.98
C SER A 31 -2.30 -4.88 3.23
N PRO A 32 -1.96 -6.16 3.51
CA PRO A 32 -2.70 -7.30 2.96
C PRO A 32 -4.19 -7.29 3.33
N THR A 33 -4.54 -6.75 4.49
CA THR A 33 -5.95 -6.61 4.91
C THR A 33 -6.71 -5.68 3.97
N CYS A 34 -6.15 -4.51 3.65
CA CYS A 34 -6.76 -3.58 2.70
C CYS A 34 -6.90 -4.19 1.30
N GLU A 35 -5.94 -5.02 0.89
CA GLU A 35 -6.03 -5.73 -0.40
C GLU A 35 -7.16 -6.78 -0.40
N ILE A 36 -7.31 -7.54 0.70
CA ILE A 36 -8.38 -8.54 0.84
C ILE A 36 -9.76 -7.86 0.86
N GLU A 37 -9.91 -6.77 1.61
CA GLU A 37 -11.15 -5.98 1.70
C GLU A 37 -11.53 -5.38 0.35
N ALA A 38 -10.59 -4.70 -0.31
CA ALA A 38 -10.83 -4.06 -1.61
C ALA A 38 -11.20 -5.06 -2.73
N LYS A 39 -10.67 -6.28 -2.64
CA LYS A 39 -10.90 -7.35 -3.63
C LYS A 39 -12.04 -8.30 -3.23
N ASP A 40 -12.69 -8.07 -2.09
CA ASP A 40 -13.73 -8.94 -1.52
C ASP A 40 -13.31 -10.42 -1.50
N LEU A 41 -12.07 -10.65 -1.05
CA LEU A 41 -11.45 -11.99 -0.96
C LEU A 41 -11.70 -12.68 0.40
N ALA A 42 -12.64 -12.16 1.18
CA ALA A 42 -12.97 -12.62 2.52
C ALA A 42 -13.80 -13.91 2.54
#